data_AF-A0A935JLL7-F1
#
_entry.id   AF-A0A935JLL7-F1
#
_cell.length_a   1.000
_cell.length_b   1.000
_cell.length_c   1.000
_cell.angle_alpha   90.00
_cell.angle_beta   90.00
_cell.angle_gamma   90.00
#
_symmetry.space_group_name_H-M   'P 1'
#
loop_
_entity.id
_entity.type
_entity.pdbx_description
1 polymer ?
#
loop_
_entity_poly.entity_id
_entity_poly.type
_entity_poly.pdbx_seq_one_letter_code
_entity_poly.pdbx_strand_id
1 'polypeptide(L)'
;MKSFWKKYLASIVLFAVCYAGANAQEYLPRNNPGCIMKLKSKPKYLPNADAFLRQQLAARLGDSSYTDDFSSPYYVRLFIRIVRQDDGTLPGCTVEEAMLNFNEMNVQYSPHNICFQLAGIDFVNDTYLNNFNTSANLEQVYPDYIRDNNLDVDGAMTIFIHYNFLNNSGSSGNAYTIPNNFLSVARWAAKSTTVHSIFGHEMGHCLGLYHTFEDNYGEETVPRSSSNSCYNCASDGDLCCDTPADYANSQNNTSSSTCNYSGTAVENCSSLQYNPSTINIMSYQPWACISTTSTAITANQRTRMHATILNPNGPVFWRVSEDNYVQPATSNSSALVKIYAAKNSVGTSSNSITHSGAANAYYVAGGSVTFGPGVTMAPNSAGVIQASISGCN
;
A
#
# COMPACT_ATOMS: atom_id res chain seq x y z
N MET A 1 -46.43 3.78 -69.59
CA MET A 1 -47.23 2.55 -69.34
C MET A 1 -46.27 1.39 -69.07
N LYS A 2 -46.34 0.76 -67.88
CA LYS A 2 -45.83 -0.59 -67.50
C LYS A 2 -44.31 -0.85 -67.74
N SER A 3 -43.52 -1.57 -66.94
CA SER A 3 -43.66 -2.38 -65.73
C SER A 3 -42.23 -2.86 -65.35
N PHE A 4 -41.92 -2.90 -64.05
CA PHE A 4 -41.08 -3.83 -63.25
C PHE A 4 -40.06 -4.75 -63.97
N TRP A 5 -38.84 -4.95 -63.44
CA TRP A 5 -38.54 -5.87 -62.31
C TRP A 5 -37.44 -5.37 -61.35
N LYS A 6 -37.62 -5.73 -60.07
CA LYS A 6 -36.76 -5.45 -58.89
C LYS A 6 -35.59 -6.43 -58.77
N LYS A 7 -34.46 -5.98 -58.21
CA LYS A 7 -33.59 -6.78 -57.32
C LYS A 7 -33.28 -5.97 -56.07
N TYR A 8 -33.65 -6.52 -54.92
CA TYR A 8 -33.32 -6.03 -53.58
C TYR A 8 -31.89 -6.45 -53.22
N LEU A 9 -31.05 -5.50 -52.78
CA LEU A 9 -29.91 -5.81 -51.92
C LEU A 9 -30.35 -5.60 -50.47
N ALA A 10 -30.48 -6.70 -49.73
CA ALA A 10 -30.57 -6.68 -48.29
C ALA A 10 -29.14 -6.52 -47.74
N SER A 11 -28.87 -5.42 -47.04
CA SER A 11 -27.67 -5.29 -46.22
C SER A 11 -27.90 -6.08 -44.94
N ILE A 12 -27.25 -7.23 -44.84
CA ILE A 12 -27.20 -8.04 -43.62
C ILE A 12 -26.22 -7.35 -42.66
N VAL A 13 -26.74 -6.85 -41.54
CA VAL A 13 -25.95 -6.45 -40.37
C VAL A 13 -25.52 -7.75 -39.69
N LEU A 14 -24.26 -8.14 -39.87
CA LEU A 14 -23.64 -9.22 -39.11
C LEU A 14 -23.18 -8.66 -37.77
N PHE A 15 -23.87 -9.03 -36.68
CA PHE A 15 -23.31 -8.93 -35.33
C PHE A 15 -22.19 -9.96 -35.20
N ALA A 16 -20.94 -9.50 -35.12
CA ALA A 16 -19.83 -10.35 -34.71
C ALA A 16 -19.85 -10.47 -33.17
N VAL A 17 -20.55 -11.49 -32.68
CA VAL A 17 -20.36 -12.00 -31.32
C VAL A 17 -19.15 -12.92 -31.37
N CYS A 18 -18.01 -12.49 -30.83
CA CYS A 18 -16.86 -13.37 -30.63
C CYS A 18 -17.02 -14.11 -29.29
N TYR A 19 -17.55 -15.34 -29.35
CA TYR A 19 -17.29 -16.35 -28.32
C TYR A 19 -15.92 -16.97 -28.62
N ALA A 20 -14.96 -16.80 -27.72
CA ALA A 20 -13.76 -17.64 -27.69
C ALA A 20 -14.01 -18.79 -26.71
N GLY A 21 -14.19 -19.99 -27.27
CA GLY A 21 -14.26 -21.24 -26.52
C GLY A 21 -12.91 -21.62 -25.91
N ALA A 22 -12.99 -22.27 -24.76
CA ALA A 22 -11.89 -22.66 -23.91
C ALA A 22 -10.82 -23.52 -24.60
N ASN A 23 -9.55 -23.15 -24.38
CA ASN A 23 -8.49 -24.07 -24.00
C ASN A 23 -7.48 -23.28 -23.15
N ALA A 24 -7.26 -23.76 -21.93
CA ALA A 24 -6.41 -23.15 -20.93
C ALA A 24 -4.94 -23.32 -21.28
N GLN A 25 -4.26 -22.23 -21.63
CA GLN A 25 -2.87 -21.98 -21.25
C GLN A 25 -2.58 -20.48 -21.36
N GLU A 26 -2.00 -19.95 -20.29
CA GLU A 26 -1.87 -18.54 -19.91
C GLU A 26 -1.28 -17.64 -21.01
N TYR A 27 -2.07 -16.68 -21.49
CA TYR A 27 -1.56 -15.45 -22.08
C TYR A 27 -1.91 -14.31 -21.14
N LEU A 28 -0.90 -13.73 -20.48
CA LEU A 28 -0.99 -12.39 -19.93
C LEU A 28 -1.48 -11.48 -21.08
N PRO A 29 -2.61 -10.74 -20.94
CA PRO A 29 -2.98 -9.75 -21.94
C PRO A 29 -1.97 -8.60 -21.87
N ARG A 30 -0.85 -8.71 -22.61
CA ARG A 30 0.03 -7.57 -22.86
C ARG A 30 -0.57 -6.70 -23.96
N ASN A 31 -0.41 -5.40 -23.73
CA ASN A 31 -0.59 -4.27 -24.63
C ASN A 31 -2.00 -3.71 -24.71
N ASN A 32 -2.33 -2.85 -23.75
CA ASN A 32 -3.23 -1.74 -23.99
C ASN A 32 -2.41 -0.59 -24.66
N PRO A 33 -2.63 -0.25 -25.95
CA PRO A 33 -1.81 0.71 -26.71
C PRO A 33 -1.96 2.19 -26.26
N GLY A 34 -2.52 2.44 -25.08
CA GLY A 34 -2.66 3.78 -24.47
C GLY A 34 -1.68 4.07 -23.32
N CYS A 35 -0.73 3.19 -23.01
CA CYS A 35 0.22 3.41 -21.90
C CYS A 35 1.23 4.53 -22.22
N ILE A 36 0.94 5.74 -21.75
CA ILE A 36 1.98 6.77 -21.54
C ILE A 36 2.90 6.21 -20.45
N MET A 37 4.12 5.84 -20.83
CA MET A 37 5.10 5.28 -19.90
C MET A 37 5.34 6.27 -18.75
N LYS A 38 5.21 5.81 -17.50
CA LYS A 38 5.84 6.47 -16.36
C LYS A 38 7.32 6.72 -16.70
N LEU A 39 7.85 7.88 -16.31
CA LEU A 39 9.30 8.06 -16.27
C LEU A 39 9.86 6.95 -15.39
N LYS A 40 10.70 6.10 -15.97
CA LYS A 40 11.29 4.89 -15.41
C LYS A 40 12.23 5.13 -14.21
N SER A 41 12.21 6.32 -13.60
CA SER A 41 13.31 6.86 -12.80
C SER A 41 13.10 6.89 -11.28
N LYS A 42 11.94 6.47 -10.74
CA LYS A 42 11.75 6.39 -9.28
C LYS A 42 12.10 4.97 -8.77
N PRO A 43 12.81 4.85 -7.62
CA PRO A 43 13.15 3.54 -7.07
C PRO A 43 11.88 2.74 -6.82
N LYS A 44 11.80 1.56 -7.44
CA LYS A 44 10.70 0.59 -7.25
C LYS A 44 10.80 -0.14 -5.90
N TYR A 45 12.01 -0.20 -5.36
CA TYR A 45 12.40 -0.89 -4.14
C TYR A 45 13.64 -0.17 -3.58
N LEU A 46 13.99 -0.45 -2.33
CA LEU A 46 15.21 0.05 -1.72
C LEU A 46 16.36 -0.95 -2.00
N PRO A 47 17.42 -0.58 -2.73
CA PRO A 47 18.58 -1.46 -2.91
C PRO A 47 19.25 -1.73 -1.57
N ASN A 48 19.63 -2.99 -1.32
CA ASN A 48 20.28 -3.43 -0.07
C ASN A 48 19.49 -3.03 1.20
N ALA A 49 18.15 -3.14 1.15
CA ALA A 49 17.25 -2.79 2.25
C ALA A 49 17.70 -3.39 3.59
N ASP A 50 18.09 -4.67 3.59
CA ASP A 50 18.49 -5.41 4.78
C ASP A 50 19.70 -4.79 5.47
N ALA A 51 20.75 -4.49 4.71
CA ALA A 51 21.97 -3.87 5.23
C ALA A 51 21.69 -2.46 5.75
N PHE A 52 20.84 -1.71 5.03
CA PHE A 52 20.39 -0.40 5.47
C PHE A 52 19.63 -0.49 6.80
N LEU A 53 18.63 -1.35 6.92
CA LEU A 53 17.79 -1.48 8.11
C LEU A 53 18.59 -1.95 9.34
N ARG A 54 19.55 -2.88 9.15
CA ARG A 54 20.53 -3.26 10.18
C ARG A 54 21.37 -2.07 10.65
N GLN A 55 21.85 -1.24 9.72
CA GLN A 55 22.64 -0.05 10.05
C GLN A 55 21.83 0.97 10.86
N GLN A 56 20.55 1.17 10.53
CA GLN A 56 19.68 2.11 11.25
C GLN A 56 19.44 1.65 12.70
N LEU A 57 19.20 0.35 12.90
CA LEU A 57 19.10 -0.22 14.24
C LEU A 57 20.40 -0.09 15.01
N ALA A 58 21.54 -0.44 14.40
CA ALA A 58 22.85 -0.35 15.05
C ALA A 58 23.18 1.10 15.46
N ALA A 59 22.87 2.08 14.61
CA ALA A 59 23.04 3.50 14.93
C ALA A 59 22.20 3.90 16.16
N ARG A 60 20.93 3.46 16.19
CA ARG A 60 20.04 3.73 17.32
C ARG A 60 20.49 3.05 18.62
N LEU A 61 20.95 1.80 18.56
CA LEU A 61 21.40 1.06 19.76
C LEU A 61 22.77 1.53 20.27
N GLY A 62 23.63 2.01 19.36
CA GLY A 62 24.99 2.45 19.67
C GLY A 62 25.12 3.89 20.16
N ASP A 63 24.06 4.70 20.05
CA ASP A 63 24.07 6.11 20.41
C ASP A 63 22.97 6.41 21.45
N SER A 64 23.38 6.56 22.71
CA SER A 64 22.48 6.96 23.81
C SER A 64 21.93 8.39 23.66
N SER A 65 22.46 9.18 22.73
CA SER A 65 21.97 10.50 22.33
C SER A 65 21.12 10.47 21.07
N TYR A 66 20.87 9.29 20.48
CA TYR A 66 19.95 9.13 19.36
C TYR A 66 18.54 9.52 19.81
N THR A 67 18.19 10.76 19.54
CA THR A 67 16.83 11.27 19.61
C THR A 67 16.30 11.29 18.19
N ASP A 68 15.34 10.43 17.90
CA ASP A 68 14.55 10.62 16.70
C ASP A 68 13.93 12.05 16.75
N ASP A 69 14.20 12.89 15.75
CA ASP A 69 13.55 14.19 15.63
C ASP A 69 12.11 13.99 15.11
N PHE A 70 11.21 13.99 16.08
CA PHE A 70 9.78 13.77 15.95
C PHE A 70 8.98 15.07 16.04
N SER A 71 9.62 16.21 15.78
CA SER A 71 9.00 17.54 15.93
C SER A 71 7.81 17.78 14.99
N SER A 72 7.69 17.01 13.91
CA SER A 72 6.53 17.06 13.00
C SER A 72 6.28 15.70 12.34
N PRO A 73 5.02 15.34 12.06
CA PRO A 73 4.70 14.15 11.28
C PRO A 73 5.12 14.27 9.81
N TYR A 74 5.52 13.13 9.22
CA TYR A 74 5.65 12.97 7.77
C TYR A 74 4.28 12.74 7.14
N TYR A 75 3.92 13.55 6.14
CA TYR A 75 2.68 13.41 5.38
C TYR A 75 2.94 12.50 4.18
N VAL A 76 2.72 11.20 4.35
CA VAL A 76 2.88 10.21 3.28
C VAL A 76 1.61 10.19 2.43
N ARG A 77 1.72 10.53 1.14
CA ARG A 77 0.59 10.52 0.22
C ARG A 77 0.12 9.10 -0.01
N LEU A 78 -1.18 8.87 0.10
CA LEU A 78 -1.82 7.57 -0.09
C LEU A 78 -2.94 7.68 -1.14
N PHE A 79 -3.07 6.64 -1.96
CA PHE A 79 -4.17 6.46 -2.89
C PHE A 79 -4.73 5.05 -2.75
N ILE A 80 -6.06 4.91 -2.72
CA ILE A 80 -6.71 3.60 -2.61
C ILE A 80 -7.38 3.26 -3.93
N ARG A 81 -7.13 2.05 -4.43
CA ARG A 81 -7.72 1.52 -5.66
C ARG A 81 -8.57 0.30 -5.34
N ILE A 82 -9.88 0.45 -5.48
CA ILE A 82 -10.82 -0.66 -5.31
C ILE A 82 -10.91 -1.40 -6.65
N VAL A 83 -10.41 -2.62 -6.71
CA VAL A 83 -10.39 -3.41 -7.94
C VAL A 83 -11.76 -4.05 -8.17
N ARG A 84 -12.20 -4.11 -9.42
CA ARG A 84 -13.47 -4.67 -9.91
C ARG A 84 -13.20 -5.51 -11.15
N GLN A 85 -14.18 -6.32 -11.57
CA GLN A 85 -14.10 -6.98 -12.88
C GLN A 85 -14.15 -5.92 -14.00
N ASP A 86 -13.78 -6.32 -15.23
CA ASP A 86 -13.77 -5.41 -16.38
C ASP A 86 -15.14 -4.75 -16.65
N ASP A 87 -16.23 -5.48 -16.35
CA ASP A 87 -17.61 -5.00 -16.46
C ASP A 87 -18.06 -4.10 -15.28
N GLY A 88 -17.16 -3.81 -14.33
CA GLY A 88 -17.41 -3.00 -13.15
C GLY A 88 -18.11 -3.73 -12.00
N THR A 89 -18.36 -5.04 -12.13
CA THR A 89 -18.98 -5.85 -11.06
C THR A 89 -17.94 -6.35 -10.05
N LEU A 90 -18.45 -6.92 -8.94
CA LEU A 90 -17.65 -7.56 -7.88
C LEU A 90 -16.49 -6.67 -7.39
N PRO A 91 -16.76 -5.49 -6.81
CA PRO A 91 -15.72 -4.63 -6.26
C PRO A 91 -15.08 -5.24 -5.02
N GLY A 92 -13.78 -5.03 -4.83
CA GLY A 92 -13.05 -5.48 -3.64
C GLY A 92 -13.73 -5.10 -2.33
N CYS A 93 -14.20 -3.86 -2.20
CA CYS A 93 -15.02 -3.38 -1.08
C CYS A 93 -15.85 -2.16 -1.52
N THR A 94 -16.65 -1.59 -0.61
CA THR A 94 -17.23 -0.25 -0.79
C THR A 94 -16.21 0.83 -0.44
N VAL A 95 -16.47 2.08 -0.84
CA VAL A 95 -15.64 3.23 -0.45
C VAL A 95 -15.66 3.44 1.07
N GLU A 96 -16.81 3.22 1.72
CA GLU A 96 -16.95 3.36 3.17
C GLU A 96 -16.11 2.33 3.93
N GLU A 97 -16.12 1.06 3.48
CA GLU A 97 -15.28 -0.01 4.03
C GLU A 97 -13.79 0.30 3.90
N ALA A 98 -13.36 0.84 2.75
CA ALA A 98 -11.98 1.29 2.55
C ALA A 98 -11.61 2.46 3.46
N MET A 99 -12.51 3.44 3.62
CA MET A 99 -12.30 4.61 4.48
C MET A 99 -12.17 4.23 5.95
N LEU A 100 -12.96 3.27 6.43
CA LEU A 100 -12.86 2.78 7.81
C LEU A 100 -11.46 2.22 8.09
N ASN A 101 -10.98 1.31 7.25
CA ASN A 101 -9.65 0.70 7.39
C ASN A 101 -8.52 1.73 7.25
N PHE A 102 -8.67 2.70 6.34
CA PHE A 102 -7.72 3.81 6.20
C PHE A 102 -7.62 4.64 7.49
N ASN A 103 -8.76 4.97 8.12
CA ASN A 103 -8.78 5.75 9.35
C ASN A 103 -8.10 4.99 10.50
N GLU A 104 -8.40 3.70 10.66
CA GLU A 104 -7.76 2.84 11.68
C GLU A 104 -6.25 2.72 11.46
N MET A 105 -5.81 2.52 10.22
CA MET A 105 -4.39 2.57 9.87
C MET A 105 -3.77 3.91 10.26
N ASN A 106 -4.43 5.04 10.00
CA ASN A 106 -3.91 6.35 10.41
C ASN A 106 -3.79 6.48 11.94
N VAL A 107 -4.73 5.93 12.72
CA VAL A 107 -4.66 5.91 14.19
C VAL A 107 -3.44 5.13 14.69
N GLN A 108 -3.13 3.98 14.08
CA GLN A 108 -1.97 3.17 14.47
C GLN A 108 -0.63 3.90 14.28
N TYR A 109 -0.53 4.75 13.25
CA TYR A 109 0.73 5.38 12.82
C TYR A 109 0.91 6.82 13.32
N SER A 110 -0.18 7.56 13.57
CA SER A 110 -0.12 8.98 13.93
C SER A 110 0.74 9.27 15.17
N PRO A 111 0.74 8.47 16.27
CA PRO A 111 1.59 8.76 17.43
C PRO A 111 3.07 8.45 17.19
N HIS A 112 3.38 7.88 16.03
CA HIS A 112 4.73 7.64 15.54
C HIS A 112 5.16 8.68 14.51
N ASN A 113 4.47 9.83 14.42
CA ASN A 113 4.77 10.93 13.49
C ASN A 113 4.78 10.50 12.01
N ILE A 114 3.90 9.57 11.68
CA ILE A 114 3.61 9.19 10.30
C ILE A 114 2.12 9.41 10.11
N CYS A 115 1.77 10.22 9.13
CA CYS A 115 0.40 10.40 8.74
C CYS A 115 0.21 10.10 7.26
N PHE A 116 -0.80 9.30 6.95
CA PHE A 116 -1.20 9.06 5.58
C PHE A 116 -2.20 10.11 5.13
N GLN A 117 -1.79 10.93 4.16
CA GLN A 117 -2.63 11.92 3.50
C GLN A 117 -3.36 11.25 2.33
N LEU A 118 -4.66 10.99 2.49
CA LEU A 118 -5.46 10.38 1.43
C LEU A 118 -5.67 11.37 0.28
N ALA A 119 -5.02 11.10 -0.85
CA ALA A 119 -5.15 11.87 -2.07
C ALA A 119 -6.44 11.55 -2.83
N GLY A 120 -6.88 10.30 -2.79
CA GLY A 120 -8.11 9.87 -3.46
C GLY A 120 -8.40 8.38 -3.34
N ILE A 121 -9.61 8.02 -3.73
CA ILE A 121 -10.06 6.64 -3.89
C ILE A 121 -10.67 6.53 -5.29
N ASP A 122 -10.23 5.54 -6.05
CA ASP A 122 -10.84 5.22 -7.34
C ASP A 122 -11.17 3.73 -7.46
N PHE A 123 -11.67 3.38 -8.64
CA PHE A 123 -11.88 2.01 -9.01
C PHE A 123 -11.05 1.63 -10.23
N VAL A 124 -10.54 0.41 -10.23
CA VAL A 124 -9.85 -0.19 -11.37
C VAL A 124 -10.68 -1.37 -11.84
N ASN A 125 -11.15 -1.32 -13.08
CA ASN A 125 -11.81 -2.45 -13.73
C ASN A 125 -10.73 -3.29 -14.41
N ASP A 126 -10.36 -4.41 -13.79
CA ASP A 126 -9.31 -5.31 -14.25
C ASP A 126 -9.58 -6.71 -13.70
N THR A 127 -10.17 -7.57 -14.54
CA THR A 127 -10.54 -8.95 -14.16
C THR A 127 -9.32 -9.77 -13.73
N TYR A 128 -8.15 -9.55 -14.34
CA TYR A 128 -6.95 -10.28 -13.97
C TYR A 128 -6.49 -9.90 -12.55
N LEU A 129 -6.41 -8.60 -12.28
CA LEU A 129 -6.04 -8.09 -10.97
C LEU A 129 -7.10 -8.44 -9.91
N ASN A 130 -8.39 -8.44 -10.26
CA ASN A 130 -9.48 -8.71 -9.30
C ASN A 130 -9.65 -10.20 -8.95
N ASN A 131 -9.07 -11.09 -9.76
CA ASN A 131 -9.03 -12.53 -9.53
C ASN A 131 -7.61 -13.00 -9.25
N PHE A 132 -7.00 -12.38 -8.24
CA PHE A 132 -5.66 -12.68 -7.77
C PHE A 132 -5.57 -14.17 -7.36
N ASN A 133 -4.97 -15.01 -8.23
CA ASN A 133 -4.94 -16.48 -8.11
C ASN A 133 -3.48 -16.97 -7.94
N THR A 134 -3.28 -17.91 -7.01
CA THR A 134 -2.03 -18.48 -6.44
C THR A 134 -1.15 -19.37 -7.36
N SER A 135 -1.01 -19.16 -8.67
CA SER A 135 0.02 -19.94 -9.38
C SER A 135 1.42 -19.51 -8.92
N ALA A 136 2.32 -20.46 -8.63
CA ALA A 136 3.50 -20.34 -7.76
C ALA A 136 4.59 -19.28 -8.10
N ASN A 137 4.37 -18.37 -9.07
CA ASN A 137 5.30 -17.31 -9.48
C ASN A 137 4.81 -15.87 -9.14
N LEU A 138 3.88 -15.69 -8.19
CA LEU A 138 3.16 -14.41 -8.01
C LEU A 138 3.99 -13.23 -7.48
N GLU A 139 4.97 -13.45 -6.60
CA GLU A 139 5.84 -12.37 -6.11
C GLU A 139 6.64 -11.72 -7.24
N GLN A 140 6.89 -12.45 -8.32
CA GLN A 140 7.57 -11.91 -9.50
C GLN A 140 6.58 -11.29 -10.50
N VAL A 141 5.42 -11.91 -10.73
CA VAL A 141 4.52 -11.50 -11.83
C VAL A 141 3.67 -10.28 -11.47
N TYR A 142 3.13 -10.19 -10.25
CA TYR A 142 2.14 -9.15 -9.93
C TYR A 142 2.71 -7.76 -9.72
N PRO A 143 3.83 -7.59 -9.00
CA PRO A 143 4.49 -6.29 -8.94
C PRO A 143 4.83 -5.77 -10.33
N ASP A 144 5.29 -6.65 -11.22
CA ASP A 144 5.58 -6.28 -12.61
C ASP A 144 4.31 -5.98 -13.40
N TYR A 145 3.23 -6.74 -13.25
CA TYR A 145 1.95 -6.45 -13.88
C TYR A 145 1.39 -5.08 -13.47
N ILE A 146 1.36 -4.78 -12.15
CA ILE A 146 0.91 -3.49 -11.61
C ILE A 146 1.75 -2.35 -12.21
N ARG A 147 3.06 -2.51 -12.25
CA ARG A 147 3.99 -1.47 -12.73
C ARG A 147 3.95 -1.30 -14.25
N ASP A 148 3.95 -2.39 -15.01
CA ASP A 148 3.94 -2.39 -16.47
C ASP A 148 2.62 -1.84 -17.03
N ASN A 149 1.52 -2.01 -16.30
CA ASN A 149 0.21 -1.43 -16.63
C ASN A 149 -0.05 -0.07 -15.94
N ASN A 150 0.93 0.51 -15.25
CA ASN A 150 0.83 1.80 -14.57
C ASN A 150 -0.34 1.90 -13.56
N LEU A 151 -0.67 0.80 -12.89
CA LEU A 151 -1.80 0.72 -11.97
C LEU A 151 -1.48 1.36 -10.62
N ASP A 152 -0.24 1.28 -10.14
CA ASP A 152 0.18 2.03 -8.96
C ASP A 152 0.12 3.54 -9.25
N VAL A 153 -0.17 4.37 -8.25
CA VAL A 153 -0.28 5.82 -8.46
C VAL A 153 1.07 6.48 -8.27
N ASP A 154 1.54 7.17 -9.31
CA ASP A 154 2.81 7.89 -9.21
C ASP A 154 2.70 9.03 -8.18
N GLY A 155 3.69 9.13 -7.30
CA GLY A 155 3.72 10.15 -6.23
C GLY A 155 2.89 9.82 -5.00
N ALA A 156 2.28 8.63 -4.90
CA ALA A 156 1.64 8.14 -3.68
C ALA A 156 1.94 6.66 -3.41
N MET A 157 1.77 6.28 -2.14
CA MET A 157 1.61 4.90 -1.72
C MET A 157 0.26 4.39 -2.26
N THR A 158 0.20 3.17 -2.80
CA THR A 158 -1.06 2.64 -3.37
C THR A 158 -1.54 1.40 -2.63
N ILE A 159 -2.80 1.41 -2.19
CA ILE A 159 -3.47 0.23 -1.64
C ILE A 159 -4.43 -0.32 -2.69
N PHE A 160 -4.25 -1.57 -3.10
CA PHE A 160 -5.18 -2.29 -3.96
C PHE A 160 -6.08 -3.20 -3.12
N ILE A 161 -7.39 -3.19 -3.37
CA ILE A 161 -8.35 -4.05 -2.66
C ILE A 161 -9.03 -4.96 -3.66
N HIS A 162 -8.87 -6.27 -3.50
CA HIS A 162 -9.25 -7.28 -4.48
C HIS A 162 -10.48 -8.06 -4.03
N TYR A 163 -11.38 -8.38 -4.95
CA TYR A 163 -12.55 -9.23 -4.65
C TYR A 163 -12.15 -10.66 -4.34
N ASN A 164 -11.41 -11.30 -5.24
CA ASN A 164 -10.85 -12.64 -5.07
C ASN A 164 -9.35 -12.49 -4.84
N PHE A 165 -8.91 -12.73 -3.60
CA PHE A 165 -7.51 -12.64 -3.21
C PHE A 165 -6.95 -14.01 -2.86
N LEU A 166 -5.90 -14.43 -3.57
CA LEU A 166 -5.22 -15.72 -3.45
C LEU A 166 -6.19 -16.92 -3.44
N ASN A 167 -7.15 -16.94 -4.36
CA ASN A 167 -8.23 -17.95 -4.39
C ASN A 167 -9.00 -18.09 -3.06
N ASN A 168 -9.10 -17.00 -2.28
CA ASN A 168 -9.69 -16.99 -0.95
C ASN A 168 -8.98 -17.98 0.01
N SER A 169 -7.65 -18.11 -0.10
CA SER A 169 -6.81 -18.99 0.73
C SER A 169 -6.78 -18.66 2.23
N GLY A 170 -7.47 -17.59 2.65
CA GLY A 170 -7.43 -17.06 4.02
C GLY A 170 -6.33 -16.02 4.26
N SER A 171 -5.48 -15.73 3.27
CA SER A 171 -4.53 -14.62 3.34
C SER A 171 -5.25 -13.27 3.33
N SER A 172 -4.72 -12.31 4.10
CA SER A 172 -5.30 -10.98 4.34
C SER A 172 -4.72 -9.88 3.45
N GLY A 173 -3.44 -9.99 3.07
CA GLY A 173 -2.74 -8.98 2.29
C GLY A 173 -1.33 -9.41 1.89
N ASN A 174 -0.66 -8.55 1.11
CA ASN A 174 0.73 -8.72 0.70
C ASN A 174 1.37 -7.39 0.27
N ALA A 175 2.56 -7.09 0.77
CA ALA A 175 3.38 -5.93 0.39
C ALA A 175 4.44 -6.22 -0.70
N TYR A 176 4.62 -7.49 -1.10
CA TYR A 176 5.51 -8.04 -2.14
C TYR A 176 7.02 -7.92 -1.89
N THR A 177 7.47 -6.79 -1.37
CA THR A 177 8.88 -6.53 -1.05
C THR A 177 8.93 -5.56 0.12
N ILE A 178 9.97 -5.65 0.93
CA ILE A 178 10.14 -4.80 2.12
C ILE A 178 11.40 -3.97 1.93
N PRO A 179 11.31 -2.63 1.79
CA PRO A 179 10.11 -1.81 1.62
C PRO A 179 9.56 -1.81 0.18
N ASN A 180 8.32 -1.36 0.00
CA ASN A 180 7.65 -1.18 -1.29
C ASN A 180 6.73 0.06 -1.27
N ASN A 181 6.22 0.49 -2.43
CA ASN A 181 5.32 1.65 -2.55
C ASN A 181 3.84 1.30 -2.77
N PHE A 182 3.51 0.01 -2.75
CA PHE A 182 2.13 -0.44 -2.86
C PHE A 182 1.97 -1.79 -2.18
N LEU A 183 0.72 -2.09 -1.84
CA LEU A 183 0.30 -3.33 -1.21
C LEU A 183 -1.07 -3.74 -1.72
N SER A 184 -1.39 -5.01 -1.51
CA SER A 184 -2.69 -5.59 -1.84
C SER A 184 -3.38 -6.13 -0.61
N VAL A 185 -4.69 -5.95 -0.53
CA VAL A 185 -5.54 -6.42 0.57
C VAL A 185 -6.71 -7.24 0.04
N ALA A 186 -7.04 -8.31 0.76
CA ALA A 186 -8.18 -9.15 0.48
C ALA A 186 -9.51 -8.45 0.83
N ARG A 187 -10.55 -8.70 0.03
CA ARG A 187 -11.93 -8.23 0.30
C ARG A 187 -12.40 -8.53 1.71
N TRP A 188 -12.18 -9.74 2.21
CA TRP A 188 -12.67 -10.12 3.54
C TRP A 188 -12.08 -9.24 4.65
N ALA A 189 -10.81 -8.82 4.49
CA ALA A 189 -10.13 -7.95 5.45
C ALA A 189 -10.72 -6.53 5.39
N ALA A 190 -10.86 -5.97 4.19
CA ALA A 190 -11.47 -4.65 4.01
C ALA A 190 -12.93 -4.58 4.49
N LYS A 191 -13.66 -5.70 4.44
CA LYS A 191 -15.07 -5.80 4.86
C LYS A 191 -15.25 -6.18 6.33
N SER A 192 -14.18 -6.53 7.03
CA SER A 192 -14.28 -7.01 8.39
C SER A 192 -14.79 -5.89 9.29
N THR A 193 -15.72 -6.21 10.19
CA THR A 193 -16.18 -5.27 11.22
C THR A 193 -15.36 -5.38 12.51
N THR A 194 -14.50 -6.41 12.62
CA THR A 194 -13.74 -6.72 13.84
C THR A 194 -12.23 -6.78 13.62
N VAL A 195 -11.76 -6.72 12.37
CA VAL A 195 -10.33 -6.80 12.01
C VAL A 195 -9.98 -5.60 11.15
N HIS A 196 -9.26 -4.64 11.72
CA HIS A 196 -8.87 -3.39 11.05
C HIS A 196 -7.35 -3.19 10.97
N SER A 197 -6.57 -4.14 11.45
CA SER A 197 -5.11 -4.04 11.52
C SER A 197 -4.39 -4.42 10.22
N ILE A 198 -5.08 -5.00 9.23
CA ILE A 198 -4.43 -5.52 8.01
C ILE A 198 -3.83 -4.40 7.18
N PHE A 199 -4.53 -3.29 7.00
CA PHE A 199 -3.98 -2.13 6.27
C PHE A 199 -2.70 -1.65 6.95
N GLY A 200 -2.71 -1.56 8.28
CA GLY A 200 -1.54 -1.21 9.07
C GLY A 200 -0.40 -2.22 8.98
N HIS A 201 -0.69 -3.53 9.02
CA HIS A 201 0.31 -4.59 8.89
C HIS A 201 1.05 -4.51 7.55
N GLU A 202 0.31 -4.49 6.44
CA GLU A 202 0.90 -4.43 5.10
C GLU A 202 1.59 -3.10 4.82
N MET A 203 1.07 -1.99 5.37
CA MET A 203 1.74 -0.70 5.30
C MET A 203 3.04 -0.70 6.10
N GLY A 204 3.12 -1.47 7.19
CA GLY A 204 4.34 -1.63 7.99
C GLY A 204 5.45 -2.28 7.16
N HIS A 205 5.11 -3.31 6.39
CA HIS A 205 6.02 -3.89 5.40
C HIS A 205 6.45 -2.88 4.33
N CYS A 206 5.52 -2.07 3.80
CA CYS A 206 5.86 -1.01 2.86
C CYS A 206 6.85 0.01 3.46
N LEU A 207 6.81 0.20 4.78
CA LEU A 207 7.69 1.09 5.54
C LEU A 207 8.93 0.38 6.12
N GLY A 208 9.21 -0.87 5.76
CA GLY A 208 10.47 -1.55 6.11
C GLY A 208 10.42 -2.37 7.41
N LEU A 209 9.24 -2.70 7.92
CA LEU A 209 9.08 -3.62 9.05
C LEU A 209 9.02 -5.07 8.56
N TYR A 210 9.73 -5.96 9.24
CA TYR A 210 9.58 -7.41 9.08
C TYR A 210 8.53 -7.95 10.05
N HIS A 211 8.11 -9.20 9.85
CA HIS A 211 7.30 -9.89 10.85
C HIS A 211 8.07 -10.04 12.16
N THR A 212 7.39 -10.02 13.30
CA THR A 212 8.04 -10.19 14.62
C THR A 212 8.76 -11.54 14.77
N PHE A 213 8.31 -12.55 14.02
CA PHE A 213 8.88 -13.90 13.97
C PHE A 213 9.83 -14.12 12.78
N GLU A 214 10.31 -13.06 12.15
CA GLU A 214 11.28 -13.13 11.04
C GLU A 214 12.49 -14.00 11.41
N ASP A 215 12.89 -14.90 10.53
CA ASP A 215 13.98 -15.86 10.79
C ASP A 215 14.97 -16.03 9.63
N ASN A 216 14.77 -15.34 8.49
CA ASN A 216 15.71 -15.38 7.35
C ASN A 216 17.09 -14.82 7.71
N TYR A 217 17.16 -13.99 8.75
CA TYR A 217 18.38 -13.43 9.30
C TYR A 217 18.99 -14.23 10.45
N GLY A 218 18.36 -15.34 10.84
CA GLY A 218 18.64 -16.08 12.05
C GLY A 218 17.46 -16.00 13.03
N GLU A 219 17.30 -17.07 13.82
CA GLU A 219 16.33 -17.13 14.92
C GLU A 219 16.67 -16.08 15.99
N GLU A 220 15.70 -15.25 16.34
CA GLU A 220 15.89 -14.25 17.40
C GLU A 220 15.83 -14.87 18.79
N THR A 221 16.84 -14.62 19.63
CA THR A 221 16.84 -15.12 21.00
C THR A 221 16.17 -14.15 21.97
N VAL A 222 15.68 -14.69 23.08
CA VAL A 222 14.98 -13.95 24.14
C VAL A 222 15.86 -12.88 24.84
N PRO A 223 17.16 -13.11 25.15
CA PRO A 223 17.97 -12.12 25.83
C PRO A 223 18.06 -10.74 25.14
N ARG A 224 17.76 -9.67 25.89
CA ARG A 224 17.78 -8.27 25.39
C ARG A 224 18.97 -7.42 25.84
N SER A 225 19.87 -7.99 26.63
CA SER A 225 21.10 -7.31 27.06
C SER A 225 22.26 -7.66 26.14
N SER A 226 22.94 -6.67 25.56
CA SER A 226 24.14 -6.85 24.74
C SER A 226 25.31 -7.50 25.47
N SER A 227 25.27 -7.58 26.80
CA SER A 227 26.24 -8.32 27.61
C SER A 227 26.00 -9.84 27.65
N ASN A 228 24.84 -10.32 27.19
CA ASN A 228 24.51 -11.74 27.15
C ASN A 228 25.08 -12.36 25.87
N SER A 229 25.76 -13.51 25.98
CA SER A 229 26.35 -14.21 24.82
C SER A 229 25.35 -14.67 23.78
N CYS A 230 24.07 -14.81 24.14
CA CYS A 230 23.00 -15.17 23.23
C CYS A 230 22.31 -13.96 22.59
N TYR A 231 22.61 -12.72 22.98
CA TYR A 231 21.97 -11.52 22.42
C TYR A 231 22.21 -11.39 20.91
N ASN A 232 21.12 -11.31 20.13
CA ASN A 232 21.21 -11.22 18.68
C ASN A 232 20.11 -10.37 17.99
N CYS A 233 19.19 -9.73 18.71
CA CYS A 233 18.12 -8.91 18.12
C CYS A 233 18.61 -7.73 17.25
N ALA A 234 19.91 -7.41 17.31
CA ALA A 234 20.54 -6.39 16.48
C ALA A 234 20.91 -6.91 15.07
N SER A 235 20.97 -8.23 14.88
CA SER A 235 21.44 -8.88 13.65
C SER A 235 20.52 -9.98 13.12
N ASP A 236 19.63 -10.50 13.97
CA ASP A 236 18.75 -11.63 13.70
C ASP A 236 17.31 -11.20 14.01
N GLY A 237 16.32 -12.03 13.69
CA GLY A 237 14.93 -11.68 13.95
C GLY A 237 14.37 -10.59 13.04
N ASP A 238 13.41 -9.85 13.59
CA ASP A 238 12.78 -8.69 12.94
C ASP A 238 13.66 -7.44 12.93
N LEU A 239 14.87 -7.54 13.50
CA LEU A 239 15.83 -6.47 13.66
C LEU A 239 15.22 -5.29 14.44
N CYS A 240 14.50 -5.59 15.54
CA CYS A 240 13.94 -4.64 16.49
C CYS A 240 14.13 -5.14 17.94
N CYS A 241 15.23 -4.81 18.61
CA CYS A 241 15.45 -5.23 20.02
C CYS A 241 14.41 -4.84 21.09
N ASP A 242 13.42 -3.99 20.79
CA ASP A 242 12.32 -3.64 21.70
C ASP A 242 10.98 -4.33 21.34
N THR A 243 10.94 -5.14 20.28
CA THR A 243 9.92 -6.19 20.12
C THR A 243 10.36 -7.38 20.98
N PRO A 244 9.45 -8.11 21.66
CA PRO A 244 9.80 -9.39 22.29
C PRO A 244 10.07 -10.46 21.24
N ALA A 245 11.02 -11.36 21.50
CA ALA A 245 11.38 -12.42 20.56
C ALA A 245 10.17 -13.30 20.30
N ASP A 246 9.97 -13.65 19.03
CA ASP A 246 8.83 -14.41 18.53
C ASP A 246 9.32 -15.55 17.64
N TYR A 247 8.43 -16.47 17.31
CA TYR A 247 8.72 -17.63 16.47
C TYR A 247 7.51 -18.00 15.62
N ALA A 248 7.76 -18.67 14.50
CA ALA A 248 6.71 -19.09 13.59
C ALA A 248 5.65 -19.94 14.32
N ASN A 249 4.38 -19.64 14.07
CA ASN A 249 3.22 -20.31 14.66
C ASN A 249 2.96 -20.02 16.15
N SER A 250 3.59 -19.00 16.74
CA SER A 250 3.32 -18.60 18.13
C SER A 250 1.85 -18.26 18.39
N GLN A 251 1.14 -17.73 17.39
CA GLN A 251 -0.29 -17.42 17.44
C GLN A 251 -1.18 -18.63 17.75
N ASN A 252 -0.72 -19.86 17.48
CA ASN A 252 -1.47 -21.08 17.82
C ASN A 252 -1.59 -21.28 19.33
N ASN A 253 -0.81 -20.56 20.12
CA ASN A 253 -0.80 -20.60 21.58
C ASN A 253 -1.34 -19.31 22.21
N THR A 254 -2.00 -18.45 21.43
CA THR A 254 -2.62 -17.21 21.92
C THR A 254 -4.13 -17.31 21.85
N SER A 255 -4.77 -17.08 22.98
CA SER A 255 -6.22 -17.02 23.06
C SER A 255 -6.75 -15.80 22.29
N SER A 256 -7.63 -16.02 21.30
CA SER A 256 -8.27 -14.94 20.54
C SER A 256 -9.30 -14.13 21.34
N SER A 257 -9.66 -14.58 22.55
CA SER A 257 -10.63 -13.91 23.43
C SER A 257 -9.97 -13.16 24.59
N THR A 258 -8.89 -13.70 25.14
CA THR A 258 -8.18 -13.09 26.28
C THR A 258 -6.87 -12.44 25.89
N CYS A 259 -6.37 -12.71 24.69
CA CYS A 259 -5.10 -12.20 24.17
C CYS A 259 -3.87 -12.57 25.03
N ASN A 260 -4.01 -13.64 25.80
CA ASN A 260 -2.93 -14.24 26.57
C ASN A 260 -2.24 -15.31 25.74
N TYR A 261 -0.92 -15.20 25.64
CA TYR A 261 -0.05 -16.25 25.11
C TYR A 261 0.27 -17.27 26.22
N SER A 262 0.17 -18.56 25.90
CA SER A 262 0.41 -19.67 26.82
C SER A 262 1.33 -20.76 26.24
N GLY A 263 2.10 -20.44 25.19
CA GLY A 263 3.01 -21.40 24.57
C GLY A 263 4.25 -21.62 25.43
N THR A 264 4.91 -22.77 25.25
CA THR A 264 6.08 -23.20 26.04
C THR A 264 7.33 -23.38 25.19
N ALA A 265 7.36 -22.81 23.98
CA ALA A 265 8.50 -22.89 23.09
C ALA A 265 9.70 -22.15 23.70
N VAL A 266 10.90 -22.70 23.54
CA VAL A 266 12.15 -22.12 24.02
C VAL A 266 13.10 -21.86 22.85
N GLU A 267 13.92 -20.83 22.95
CA GLU A 267 14.95 -20.54 21.95
C GLU A 267 16.19 -21.41 22.12
N ASN A 268 16.97 -21.56 21.05
CA ASN A 268 18.03 -22.57 20.96
C ASN A 268 19.35 -22.23 21.68
N CYS A 269 19.59 -20.99 22.12
CA CYS A 269 20.86 -20.55 22.71
C CYS A 269 20.86 -20.57 24.25
N SER A 270 19.91 -19.89 24.90
CA SER A 270 19.81 -19.81 26.37
C SER A 270 18.70 -20.68 26.98
N SER A 271 17.94 -21.41 26.14
CA SER A 271 16.78 -22.21 26.55
C SER A 271 15.70 -21.41 27.30
N LEU A 272 15.65 -20.09 27.09
CA LEU A 272 14.60 -19.24 27.64
C LEU A 272 13.32 -19.39 26.83
N GLN A 273 12.19 -19.31 27.52
CA GLN A 273 10.89 -19.40 26.87
C GLN A 273 10.57 -18.11 26.11
N TYR A 274 10.04 -18.26 24.90
CA TYR A 274 9.48 -17.14 24.15
C TYR A 274 8.28 -16.53 24.89
N ASN A 275 8.14 -15.21 24.78
CA ASN A 275 6.98 -14.47 25.26
C ASN A 275 6.65 -13.35 24.26
N PRO A 276 6.11 -13.70 23.08
CA PRO A 276 5.90 -12.76 21.99
C PRO A 276 4.85 -11.71 22.34
N SER A 277 4.93 -10.55 21.70
CA SER A 277 3.89 -9.53 21.83
C SER A 277 2.60 -10.00 21.17
N THR A 278 1.50 -10.06 21.94
CA THR A 278 0.17 -10.43 21.41
C THR A 278 -0.54 -9.29 20.70
N ILE A 279 0.03 -8.08 20.71
CA ILE A 279 -0.60 -6.85 20.24
C ILE A 279 0.12 -6.18 19.07
N ASN A 280 1.34 -6.62 18.72
CA ASN A 280 2.16 -5.94 17.71
C ASN A 280 1.58 -6.11 16.31
N ILE A 281 1.44 -5.03 15.54
CA ILE A 281 0.83 -5.11 14.20
C ILE A 281 1.58 -6.02 13.25
N MET A 282 2.89 -6.22 13.42
CA MET A 282 3.73 -7.04 12.54
C MET A 282 3.75 -8.53 12.94
N SER A 283 2.97 -8.92 13.94
CA SER A 283 2.80 -10.32 14.31
C SER A 283 1.61 -10.96 13.57
N TYR A 284 1.53 -12.29 13.60
CA TYR A 284 0.35 -13.06 13.17
C TYR A 284 -0.54 -13.49 14.33
N GLN A 285 -0.40 -12.81 15.47
CA GLN A 285 -1.26 -13.03 16.64
C GLN A 285 -2.73 -12.85 16.23
N PRO A 286 -3.68 -13.48 16.95
CA PRO A 286 -5.09 -13.39 16.59
C PRO A 286 -5.50 -11.94 16.33
N TRP A 287 -6.15 -11.68 15.19
CA TRP A 287 -6.45 -10.31 14.76
C TRP A 287 -7.28 -9.49 15.78
N ALA A 288 -8.04 -10.16 16.64
CA ALA A 288 -8.78 -9.54 17.74
C ALA A 288 -7.88 -8.98 18.87
N CYS A 289 -6.62 -9.39 18.90
CA CYS A 289 -5.62 -9.02 19.91
C CYS A 289 -4.65 -7.94 19.43
N ILE A 290 -4.42 -7.87 18.11
CA ILE A 290 -3.59 -6.82 17.52
C ILE A 290 -4.15 -5.46 17.92
N SER A 291 -3.31 -4.61 18.49
CA SER A 291 -3.74 -3.31 18.96
C SER A 291 -4.10 -2.41 17.77
N THR A 292 -5.25 -1.75 17.86
CA THR A 292 -5.67 -0.70 16.91
C THR A 292 -5.13 0.67 17.32
N THR A 293 -4.37 0.75 18.41
CA THR A 293 -3.77 1.98 18.93
C THR A 293 -2.26 1.98 18.71
N SER A 294 -1.58 3.05 19.10
CA SER A 294 -0.12 3.19 18.91
C SER A 294 0.74 2.19 19.65
N THR A 295 0.20 1.47 20.64
CA THR A 295 0.94 0.41 21.37
C THR A 295 1.32 -0.77 20.48
N ALA A 296 0.75 -0.85 19.28
CA ALA A 296 0.99 -1.91 18.32
C ALA A 296 2.35 -1.82 17.60
N ILE A 297 3.04 -0.68 17.69
CA ILE A 297 4.32 -0.42 17.03
C ILE A 297 5.34 0.00 18.08
N THR A 298 6.50 -0.66 18.09
CA THR A 298 7.58 -0.34 19.03
C THR A 298 8.40 0.86 18.56
N ALA A 299 9.28 1.35 19.43
CA ALA A 299 10.10 2.48 19.07
C ALA A 299 11.15 2.08 18.01
N ASN A 300 11.77 0.88 18.05
CA ASN A 300 12.73 0.48 17.01
C ASN A 300 12.01 0.29 15.67
N GLN A 301 10.80 -0.26 15.67
CA GLN A 301 9.95 -0.31 14.47
C GLN A 301 9.71 1.11 13.92
N ARG A 302 9.36 2.08 14.77
CA ARG A 302 9.23 3.48 14.35
C ARG A 302 10.50 4.04 13.70
N THR A 303 11.68 3.85 14.29
CA THR A 303 12.95 4.32 13.67
C THR A 303 13.17 3.73 12.29
N ARG A 304 12.87 2.43 12.10
CA ARG A 304 12.99 1.79 10.79
C ARG A 304 12.05 2.40 9.76
N MET A 305 10.79 2.64 10.14
CA MET A 305 9.82 3.30 9.26
C MET A 305 10.26 4.69 8.86
N HIS A 306 10.76 5.49 9.81
CA HIS A 306 11.28 6.84 9.55
C HIS A 306 12.50 6.80 8.63
N ALA A 307 13.43 5.88 8.87
CA ALA A 307 14.59 5.73 8.01
C ALA A 307 14.22 5.30 6.58
N THR A 308 13.22 4.42 6.42
CA THR A 308 12.67 4.06 5.11
C THR A 308 12.05 5.26 4.40
N ILE A 309 11.28 6.09 5.13
CA ILE A 309 10.65 7.30 4.60
C ILE A 309 11.72 8.30 4.13
N LEU A 310 12.79 8.47 4.90
CA LEU A 310 13.84 9.46 4.65
C LEU A 310 14.90 9.03 3.64
N ASN A 311 14.91 7.76 3.21
CA ASN A 311 15.93 7.28 2.30
C ASN A 311 15.67 7.77 0.86
N PRO A 312 16.51 8.65 0.28
CA PRO A 312 16.28 9.21 -1.06
C PRO A 312 16.33 8.17 -2.19
N ASN A 313 16.95 7.01 -1.95
CA ASN A 313 17.00 5.88 -2.86
C ASN A 313 15.85 4.87 -2.62
N GLY A 314 15.00 5.12 -1.62
CA GLY A 314 13.90 4.27 -1.25
C GLY A 314 12.60 4.56 -2.01
N PRO A 315 11.64 3.63 -1.97
CA PRO A 315 10.37 3.76 -2.66
C PRO A 315 9.43 4.79 -2.00
N VAL A 316 9.65 5.18 -0.74
CA VAL A 316 8.69 6.03 0.01
C VAL A 316 9.04 7.52 -0.04
N PHE A 317 10.32 7.88 -0.11
CA PHE A 317 10.81 9.27 -0.03
C PHE A 317 10.08 10.24 -0.96
N TRP A 318 9.91 9.86 -2.23
CA TRP A 318 9.25 10.70 -3.26
C TRP A 318 7.72 10.77 -3.14
N ARG A 319 7.15 10.21 -2.08
CA ARG A 319 5.71 10.14 -1.78
C ARG A 319 5.34 10.91 -0.52
N VAL A 320 6.32 11.48 0.17
CA VAL A 320 6.08 12.47 1.24
C VAL A 320 5.66 13.79 0.60
N SER A 321 4.64 14.44 1.16
CA SER A 321 4.18 15.77 0.75
C SER A 321 5.15 16.83 1.23
N GLU A 322 5.41 17.82 0.39
CA GLU A 322 6.09 19.04 0.79
C GLU A 322 5.16 19.95 1.61
N ASP A 323 5.72 20.99 2.24
CA ASP A 323 4.94 21.89 3.09
C ASP A 323 3.86 22.66 2.30
N ASN A 324 4.24 23.19 1.15
CA ASN A 324 3.36 23.95 0.26
C ASN A 324 3.70 23.60 -1.18
N TYR A 325 2.67 23.38 -1.98
CA TYR A 325 2.82 23.04 -3.40
C TYR A 325 2.18 24.11 -4.26
N VAL A 326 2.95 24.66 -5.20
CA VAL A 326 2.44 25.62 -6.17
C VAL A 326 2.44 24.96 -7.54
N GLN A 327 1.24 24.65 -8.02
CA GLN A 327 1.04 24.03 -9.32
C GLN A 327 1.53 24.95 -10.45
N PRO A 328 2.48 24.52 -11.29
CA PRO A 328 2.86 25.24 -12.50
C PRO A 328 1.81 25.11 -13.60
N ALA A 329 1.97 25.90 -14.66
CA ALA A 329 1.22 25.74 -15.91
C ALA A 329 1.15 24.27 -16.33
N THR A 330 -0.05 23.76 -16.62
CA THR A 330 -0.24 22.34 -16.95
C THR A 330 -1.46 22.18 -17.83
N SER A 331 -1.32 21.33 -18.85
CA SER A 331 -2.44 20.85 -19.65
C SER A 331 -2.48 19.32 -19.54
N ASN A 332 -3.51 18.78 -18.91
CA ASN A 332 -3.71 17.35 -18.78
C ASN A 332 -5.04 16.95 -19.43
N SER A 333 -5.00 15.91 -20.25
CA SER A 333 -6.18 15.27 -20.82
C SER A 333 -6.18 13.75 -20.66
N SER A 334 -5.20 13.22 -19.93
CA SER A 334 -4.93 11.79 -19.79
C SER A 334 -5.67 11.19 -18.59
N ALA A 335 -6.09 9.94 -18.75
CA ALA A 335 -6.65 9.10 -17.68
C ALA A 335 -5.65 8.74 -16.56
N LEU A 336 -4.36 9.06 -16.72
CA LEU A 336 -3.38 8.85 -15.66
C LEU A 336 -3.69 9.74 -14.44
N VAL A 337 -3.73 9.12 -13.27
CA VAL A 337 -3.91 9.82 -11.99
C VAL A 337 -2.72 10.76 -11.75
N LYS A 338 -3.03 12.04 -11.53
CA LYS A 338 -2.08 13.08 -11.11
C LYS A 338 -2.42 13.55 -9.71
N ILE A 339 -1.43 13.54 -8.82
CA ILE A 339 -1.57 14.01 -7.44
C ILE A 339 -0.79 15.32 -7.28
N TYR A 340 -1.50 16.34 -6.82
CA TYR A 340 -0.98 17.65 -6.45
C TYR A 340 -1.24 17.83 -4.96
N ALA A 341 -0.20 17.67 -4.15
CA ALA A 341 -0.36 17.43 -2.73
C ALA A 341 0.65 18.22 -1.89
N ALA A 342 0.18 18.74 -0.77
CA ALA A 342 1.00 19.42 0.22
C ALA A 342 0.47 19.21 1.63
N LYS A 343 1.34 19.40 2.62
CA LYS A 343 0.98 19.40 4.04
C LYS A 343 0.03 20.56 4.36
N ASN A 344 0.40 21.79 3.99
CA ASN A 344 -0.32 22.99 4.38
C ASN A 344 -1.22 23.51 3.26
N SER A 345 -0.66 23.83 2.11
CA SER A 345 -1.42 24.46 1.03
C SER A 345 -1.03 24.01 -0.37
N VAL A 346 -2.04 23.85 -1.22
CA VAL A 346 -1.89 23.69 -2.67
C VAL A 346 -2.45 24.94 -3.33
N GLY A 347 -1.62 25.62 -4.12
CA GLY A 347 -1.98 26.81 -4.88
C GLY A 347 -1.65 26.67 -6.36
N THR A 348 -1.96 27.71 -7.14
CA THR A 348 -1.66 27.78 -8.59
C THR A 348 -0.83 29.01 -8.91
N SER A 349 0.25 28.85 -9.69
CA SER A 349 1.12 29.97 -10.10
C SER A 349 0.73 30.66 -11.41
N SER A 350 -0.16 30.06 -12.21
CA SER A 350 -0.47 30.56 -13.55
C SER A 350 -1.94 30.41 -13.94
N ASN A 351 -2.33 31.21 -14.94
CA ASN A 351 -3.67 31.22 -15.54
C ASN A 351 -3.87 30.12 -16.62
N SER A 352 -3.01 29.10 -16.63
CA SER A 352 -2.92 28.13 -17.74
C SER A 352 -2.92 26.69 -17.24
N ILE A 353 -3.74 26.42 -16.23
CA ILE A 353 -4.00 25.06 -15.75
C ILE A 353 -5.28 24.58 -16.41
N THR A 354 -5.18 23.58 -17.26
CA THR A 354 -6.29 23.00 -18.00
C THR A 354 -6.33 21.50 -17.76
N HIS A 355 -7.42 21.02 -17.19
CA HIS A 355 -7.77 19.60 -17.13
C HIS A 355 -8.98 19.35 -18.02
N SER A 356 -8.86 18.47 -19.01
CA SER A 356 -9.92 18.19 -19.98
C SER A 356 -10.01 16.71 -20.35
N GLY A 357 -10.98 16.29 -21.15
CA GLY A 357 -11.04 14.90 -21.63
C GLY A 357 -11.07 13.90 -20.46
N ALA A 358 -10.23 12.87 -20.50
CA ALA A 358 -10.20 11.85 -19.45
C ALA A 358 -9.33 12.24 -18.24
N ALA A 359 -9.02 13.53 -18.03
CA ALA A 359 -8.11 13.96 -16.98
C ALA A 359 -8.51 13.45 -15.58
N ASN A 360 -7.57 12.79 -14.89
CA ASN A 360 -7.68 12.39 -13.50
C ASN A 360 -6.69 13.20 -12.64
N ALA A 361 -7.18 14.19 -11.89
CA ALA A 361 -6.35 15.07 -11.06
C ALA A 361 -6.91 15.22 -9.64
N TYR A 362 -6.04 15.04 -8.67
CA TYR A 362 -6.35 15.07 -7.24
C TYR A 362 -5.50 16.16 -6.58
N TYR A 363 -6.15 17.22 -6.13
CA TYR A 363 -5.54 18.30 -5.36
C TYR A 363 -5.85 18.08 -3.88
N VAL A 364 -4.82 17.91 -3.06
CA VAL A 364 -4.99 17.59 -1.64
C VAL A 364 -4.07 18.43 -0.77
N ALA A 365 -4.64 19.09 0.24
CA ALA A 365 -3.87 19.84 1.23
C ALA A 365 -4.42 19.60 2.63
N GLY A 366 -3.59 19.75 3.67
CA GLY A 366 -4.08 19.71 5.04
C GLY A 366 -4.79 21.00 5.49
N GLY A 367 -4.49 22.14 4.86
CA GLY A 367 -5.09 23.43 5.18
C GLY A 367 -5.99 24.00 4.07
N SER A 368 -5.43 24.27 2.89
CA SER A 368 -6.18 24.92 1.81
C SER A 368 -5.77 24.47 0.41
N VAL A 369 -6.74 24.31 -0.49
CA VAL A 369 -6.52 24.21 -1.94
C VAL A 369 -7.11 25.45 -2.60
N THR A 370 -6.28 26.23 -3.30
CA THR A 370 -6.68 27.50 -3.93
C THR A 370 -6.44 27.46 -5.43
N PHE A 371 -7.48 27.78 -6.21
CA PHE A 371 -7.39 27.92 -7.66
C PHE A 371 -7.47 29.40 -8.04
N GLY A 372 -6.44 29.91 -8.70
CA GLY A 372 -6.40 31.26 -9.22
C GLY A 372 -7.20 31.43 -10.52
N PRO A 373 -7.28 32.67 -11.06
CA PRO A 373 -7.88 32.93 -12.36
C PRO A 373 -7.24 32.08 -13.47
N GLY A 374 -8.01 31.71 -14.50
CA GLY A 374 -7.52 30.97 -15.67
C GLY A 374 -7.37 29.45 -15.49
N VAL A 375 -7.71 28.91 -14.32
CA VAL A 375 -7.85 27.46 -14.15
C VAL A 375 -9.12 26.98 -14.87
N THR A 376 -8.98 25.98 -15.74
CA THR A 376 -10.09 25.31 -16.44
C THR A 376 -10.13 23.84 -16.04
N MET A 377 -11.26 23.39 -15.48
CA MET A 377 -11.51 21.99 -15.13
C MET A 377 -12.76 21.52 -15.86
N ALA A 378 -12.57 20.77 -16.94
CA ALA A 378 -13.64 20.26 -17.79
C ALA A 378 -13.37 18.80 -18.21
N PRO A 379 -13.25 17.86 -17.25
CA PRO A 379 -13.17 16.44 -17.58
C PRO A 379 -14.47 15.98 -18.24
N ASN A 380 -14.39 14.96 -19.08
CA ASN A 380 -15.54 14.20 -19.57
C ASN A 380 -15.95 13.14 -18.54
N SER A 381 -16.92 12.29 -18.89
CA SER A 381 -17.44 11.23 -17.99
C SER A 381 -16.41 10.17 -17.56
N ALA A 382 -15.24 10.12 -18.19
CA ALA A 382 -14.15 9.20 -17.86
C ALA A 382 -13.02 9.86 -17.04
N GLY A 383 -13.12 11.16 -16.75
CA GLY A 383 -12.15 11.89 -15.93
C GLY A 383 -12.76 12.35 -14.60
N VAL A 384 -11.91 12.54 -13.60
CA VAL A 384 -12.27 13.05 -12.28
C VAL A 384 -11.28 14.15 -11.89
N ILE A 385 -11.81 15.32 -11.52
CA ILE A 385 -11.02 16.37 -10.87
C ILE A 385 -11.56 16.54 -9.47
N GLN A 386 -10.74 16.25 -8.47
CA GLN A 386 -11.09 16.34 -7.07
C GLN A 386 -10.15 17.31 -6.36
N ALA A 387 -10.72 18.16 -5.52
CA ALA A 387 -9.99 18.94 -4.54
C ALA A 387 -10.49 18.56 -3.15
N SER A 388 -9.59 18.26 -2.23
CA SER A 388 -9.93 17.89 -0.86
C SER A 388 -9.02 18.56 0.15
N ILE A 389 -9.58 18.86 1.31
CA ILE A 389 -8.81 19.10 2.52
C ILE A 389 -8.71 17.76 3.24
N SER A 390 -7.50 17.19 3.22
CA SER A 390 -7.17 15.92 3.84
C SER A 390 -5.86 16.16 4.59
N GLY A 391 -6.00 16.43 5.88
CA GLY A 391 -4.91 16.74 6.78
C GLY A 391 -4.90 15.78 7.96
N CYS A 392 -3.82 15.84 8.71
CA CYS A 392 -3.56 15.00 9.87
C CYS A 392 -3.85 15.73 11.19
N ASN A 393 -4.70 16.76 11.11
CA ASN A 393 -4.97 17.72 12.19
C ASN A 393 -6.22 17.34 12.97
#